data_AF-A0A1J5P937-F1
#
_entry.id   AF-A0A1J5P937-F1
#
_cell.length_a   1.000
_cell.length_b   1.000
_cell.length_c   1.000
_cell.angle_alpha   90.00
_cell.angle_beta   90.00
_cell.angle_gamma   90.00
#
_symmetry.space_group_name_H-M   'P 1'
#
loop_
_entity.id
_entity.type
_entity.pdbx_description
1 polymer ?
#
loop_
_entity_poly.entity_id
_entity_poly.type
_entity_poly.pdbx_seq_one_letter_code
_entity_poly.pdbx_strand_id
1 'polypeptide(L)'
;MGFSHIVGLGANADIGFGLTLDWLSRDPGTGAILLDIRRIKNHRLFLSAARAAAKLRPVVAIRAGLRLLDEDGAADLSFEAALRRAGVLSVKRLEDLLAAAETLSRAKPARCDTLAIVSNAIGPGRLAADSVLREGLRLMPDDAPDHGILLVESADLAATAFRLATRPNIGGVLVVHAPQGQADEAAIESLCHPPADLRGTARTGDRFISVKIAAMSNLHRQG
;
A
#
# COMPACT_ATOMS: atom_id res chain seq x y z
N MET A 1 10.00 -1.98 -10.92
CA MET A 1 9.80 -3.18 -10.07
C MET A 1 11.00 -4.09 -10.23
N GLY A 2 11.61 -4.54 -9.14
CA GLY A 2 12.65 -5.58 -9.16
C GLY A 2 12.32 -6.64 -8.12
N PHE A 3 12.52 -7.92 -8.46
CA PHE A 3 12.36 -9.03 -7.53
C PHE A 3 13.73 -9.44 -7.01
N SER A 4 13.89 -9.57 -5.69
CA SER A 4 15.11 -10.17 -5.12
C SER A 4 15.12 -11.68 -5.29
N HIS A 5 13.95 -12.31 -5.22
CA HIS A 5 13.79 -13.75 -5.32
C HIS A 5 12.52 -14.10 -6.11
N ILE A 6 12.59 -15.16 -6.92
CA ILE A 6 11.44 -15.79 -7.57
C ILE A 6 11.52 -17.28 -7.25
N VAL A 7 10.53 -17.81 -6.52
CA VAL A 7 10.52 -19.21 -6.08
C VAL A 7 9.30 -19.92 -6.65
N GLY A 8 9.53 -20.95 -7.47
CA GLY A 8 8.48 -21.84 -7.96
C GLY A 8 8.33 -23.05 -7.04
N LEU A 9 7.22 -23.15 -6.29
CA LEU A 9 6.98 -24.26 -5.36
C LEU A 9 6.42 -25.53 -6.02
N GLY A 10 6.18 -25.51 -7.34
CA GLY A 10 5.76 -26.67 -8.12
C GLY A 10 4.60 -27.44 -7.47
N ALA A 11 4.72 -28.77 -7.38
CA ALA A 11 3.70 -29.62 -6.76
C ALA A 11 3.69 -29.56 -5.21
N ASN A 12 4.48 -28.71 -4.56
CA ASN A 12 4.73 -28.70 -3.12
C ASN A 12 5.19 -30.08 -2.60
N ALA A 13 6.07 -30.78 -3.33
CA ALA A 13 6.51 -32.14 -2.98
C ALA A 13 7.64 -32.15 -1.94
N ASP A 14 8.66 -31.29 -2.12
CA ASP A 14 9.86 -31.30 -1.28
C ASP A 14 9.98 -30.03 -0.42
N ILE A 15 9.92 -28.84 -1.03
CA ILE A 15 9.94 -27.55 -0.34
C ILE A 15 8.53 -26.95 -0.45
N GLY A 16 7.84 -26.87 0.68
CA GLY A 16 6.51 -26.25 0.78
C GLY A 16 6.57 -24.81 1.28
N PHE A 17 5.41 -24.14 1.26
CA PHE A 17 5.26 -22.76 1.75
C PHE A 17 5.87 -22.52 3.14
N GLY A 18 5.85 -23.52 4.03
CA GLY A 18 6.41 -23.40 5.38
C GLY A 18 7.85 -22.92 5.40
N LEU A 19 8.74 -23.69 4.77
CA LEU A 19 10.18 -23.38 4.74
C LEU A 19 10.48 -22.12 3.92
N THR A 20 9.78 -21.93 2.80
CA THR A 20 10.01 -20.76 1.93
C THR A 20 9.61 -19.46 2.62
N LEU A 21 8.45 -19.42 3.29
CA LEU A 21 8.01 -18.25 4.04
C LEU A 21 8.92 -17.97 5.23
N ASP A 22 9.35 -19.01 5.92
CA ASP A 22 10.27 -18.92 7.04
C ASP A 22 11.62 -18.30 6.61
N TRP A 23 12.19 -18.78 5.51
CA TRP A 23 13.43 -18.24 4.93
C TRP A 23 13.26 -16.80 4.44
N LEU A 24 12.27 -16.52 3.57
CA LEU A 24 12.03 -15.18 3.01
C LEU A 24 11.73 -14.14 4.09
N SER A 25 11.09 -14.53 5.18
CA SER A 25 10.77 -13.61 6.28
C SER A 25 12.02 -13.10 7.01
N ARG A 26 13.11 -13.87 7.03
CA ARG A 26 14.37 -13.54 7.71
C ARG A 26 15.45 -13.02 6.77
N ASP A 27 15.29 -13.21 5.47
CA ASP A 27 16.23 -12.70 4.49
C ASP A 27 16.24 -11.15 4.51
N PRO A 28 17.41 -10.51 4.74
CA PRO A 28 17.50 -9.05 4.75
C PRO A 28 17.16 -8.42 3.38
N GLY A 29 17.38 -9.15 2.28
CA GLY A 29 17.10 -8.69 0.91
C GLY A 29 15.62 -8.76 0.49
N THR A 30 14.74 -9.25 1.34
CA THR A 30 13.31 -9.43 1.03
C THR A 30 12.47 -8.32 1.65
N GLY A 31 12.04 -7.33 0.87
CA GLY A 31 11.21 -6.22 1.38
C GLY A 31 9.76 -6.63 1.70
N ALA A 32 9.15 -7.44 0.83
CA ALA A 32 7.80 -7.97 0.96
C ALA A 32 7.71 -9.34 0.26
N ILE A 33 6.72 -10.14 0.64
CA ILE A 33 6.47 -11.47 0.06
C ILE A 33 5.18 -11.43 -0.74
N LEU A 34 5.27 -11.75 -2.04
CA LEU A 34 4.11 -11.87 -2.93
C LEU A 34 3.85 -13.35 -3.18
N LEU A 35 2.61 -13.78 -2.99
CA LEU A 35 2.19 -15.18 -3.11
C LEU A 35 1.14 -15.32 -4.21
N ASP A 36 1.42 -16.13 -5.23
CA ASP A 36 0.40 -16.69 -6.11
C ASP A 36 0.03 -18.09 -5.62
N ILE A 37 -1.17 -18.22 -5.06
CA ILE A 37 -1.63 -19.42 -4.39
C ILE A 37 -2.56 -20.18 -5.33
N ARG A 38 -2.03 -21.23 -5.97
CA ARG A 38 -2.84 -22.13 -6.82
C ARG A 38 -3.34 -23.37 -6.07
N ARG A 39 -2.49 -23.97 -5.23
CA ARG A 39 -2.83 -25.18 -4.47
C ARG A 39 -2.09 -25.24 -3.15
N ILE A 40 -2.80 -25.60 -2.09
CA ILE A 40 -2.24 -25.80 -0.75
C ILE A 40 -2.50 -27.25 -0.34
N LYS A 41 -1.45 -27.98 0.06
CA LYS A 41 -1.61 -29.35 0.58
C LYS A 41 -2.05 -29.36 2.04
N ASN A 42 -1.39 -28.55 2.88
CA ASN A 42 -1.68 -28.46 4.31
C ASN A 42 -2.00 -26.99 4.68
N HIS A 43 -3.29 -26.68 4.77
CA HIS A 43 -3.78 -25.34 5.08
C HIS A 43 -3.33 -24.84 6.45
N ARG A 44 -3.27 -25.71 7.47
CA ARG A 44 -2.88 -25.34 8.84
C ARG A 44 -1.41 -24.93 8.89
N LEU A 45 -0.54 -25.73 8.27
CA LEU A 45 0.89 -25.42 8.19
C LEU A 45 1.13 -24.13 7.40
N PHE A 46 0.46 -23.97 6.25
CA PHE A 46 0.54 -22.76 5.44
C PHE A 46 0.13 -21.51 6.24
N LEU A 47 -1.05 -21.52 6.88
CA LEU A 47 -1.54 -20.37 7.64
C LEU A 47 -0.64 -20.05 8.85
N SER A 48 -0.07 -21.06 9.48
CA SER A 48 0.89 -20.86 10.57
C SER A 48 2.16 -20.17 10.09
N ALA A 49 2.74 -20.64 8.97
CA ALA A 49 3.94 -20.05 8.38
C ALA A 49 3.67 -18.64 7.83
N ALA A 50 2.53 -18.44 7.18
CA ALA A 50 2.11 -17.14 6.68
C ALA A 50 1.94 -16.13 7.84
N ARG A 51 1.34 -16.56 8.95
CA ARG A 51 1.24 -15.73 10.15
C ARG A 51 2.59 -15.38 10.77
N ALA A 52 3.53 -16.32 10.78
CA ALA A 52 4.88 -16.04 11.26
C ALA A 52 5.61 -15.05 10.35
N ALA A 53 5.53 -15.25 9.03
CA ALA A 53 6.16 -14.37 8.05
C ALA A 53 5.57 -12.95 8.07
N ALA A 54 4.23 -12.83 8.16
CA ALA A 54 3.51 -11.56 8.20
C ALA A 54 3.88 -10.65 9.38
N LYS A 55 4.46 -11.21 10.46
CA LYS A 55 4.99 -10.43 11.58
C LYS A 55 6.30 -9.71 11.25
N LEU A 56 7.07 -10.24 10.30
CA LEU A 56 8.40 -9.73 9.96
C LEU A 56 8.38 -8.95 8.64
N ARG A 57 7.60 -9.42 7.66
CA ARG A 57 7.52 -8.85 6.31
C ARG A 57 6.06 -8.73 5.88
N PRO A 58 5.68 -7.66 5.18
CA PRO A 58 4.38 -7.60 4.52
C PRO A 58 4.18 -8.79 3.58
N VAL A 59 3.04 -9.47 3.67
CA VAL A 59 2.70 -10.60 2.80
C VAL A 59 1.42 -10.27 2.04
N VAL A 60 1.49 -10.33 0.71
CA VAL A 60 0.34 -10.12 -0.19
C VAL A 60 0.12 -11.39 -0.98
N ALA A 61 -1.13 -11.85 -1.05
CA ALA A 61 -1.50 -13.06 -1.76
C ALA A 61 -2.58 -12.80 -2.80
N ILE A 62 -2.42 -13.42 -3.97
CA ILE A 62 -3.46 -13.55 -4.98
C ILE A 62 -3.89 -15.01 -5.08
N ARG A 63 -5.18 -15.21 -5.35
CA ARG A 63 -5.76 -16.53 -5.60
C ARG A 63 -6.60 -16.48 -6.87
N ALA A 64 -6.05 -16.99 -7.97
CA ALA A 64 -6.73 -17.02 -9.25
C ALA A 64 -7.51 -18.34 -9.48
N GLY A 65 -8.58 -18.27 -10.27
CA GLY A 65 -9.27 -19.46 -10.79
C GLY A 65 -10.14 -20.23 -9.80
N LEU A 66 -10.34 -19.74 -8.57
CA LEU A 66 -11.13 -20.49 -7.59
C LEU A 66 -12.61 -20.58 -7.89
N ARG A 67 -13.19 -19.58 -8.56
CA ARG A 67 -14.61 -19.63 -8.93
C ARG A 67 -14.92 -20.74 -9.95
N LEU A 68 -13.90 -21.28 -10.61
CA LEU A 68 -14.03 -22.46 -11.47
C LEU A 68 -14.14 -23.77 -10.67
N LEU A 69 -13.79 -23.75 -9.38
CA LEU A 69 -13.76 -24.91 -8.49
C LEU A 69 -14.78 -24.78 -7.33
N ASP A 70 -15.20 -23.55 -7.02
CA ASP A 70 -16.13 -23.17 -5.96
C ASP A 70 -17.05 -22.06 -6.50
N GLU A 71 -18.10 -22.47 -7.22
CA GLU A 71 -19.03 -21.56 -7.91
C GLU A 71 -19.64 -20.55 -6.93
N ASP A 72 -20.08 -21.03 -5.78
CA ASP A 72 -20.67 -20.23 -4.70
C ASP A 72 -19.65 -19.32 -3.99
N GLY A 73 -18.36 -19.65 -4.07
CA GLY A 73 -17.26 -18.86 -3.50
C GLY A 73 -17.17 -18.87 -1.97
N ALA A 74 -17.92 -19.75 -1.30
CA ALA A 74 -17.98 -19.80 0.17
C ALA A 74 -16.65 -20.28 0.80
N ALA A 75 -15.96 -21.21 0.14
CA ALA A 75 -14.63 -21.63 0.55
C ALA A 75 -13.59 -20.54 0.27
N ASP A 76 -13.82 -19.69 -0.74
CA ASP A 76 -13.00 -18.50 -0.97
C ASP A 76 -13.09 -17.48 0.14
N LEU A 77 -14.30 -17.09 0.53
CA LEU A 77 -14.52 -16.12 1.62
C LEU A 77 -13.96 -16.62 2.95
N SER A 78 -14.16 -17.91 3.27
CA SER A 78 -13.64 -18.51 4.51
C SER A 78 -12.12 -18.52 4.55
N PHE A 79 -11.47 -18.83 3.43
CA PHE A 79 -10.01 -18.84 3.34
C PHE A 79 -9.42 -17.43 3.34
N GLU A 80 -10.06 -16.48 2.66
CA GLU A 80 -9.69 -15.06 2.71
C GLU A 80 -9.77 -14.49 4.13
N ALA A 81 -10.81 -14.83 4.89
CA ALA A 81 -10.90 -14.47 6.30
C ALA A 81 -9.77 -15.08 7.13
N ALA A 82 -9.34 -16.31 6.82
CA ALA A 82 -8.22 -16.96 7.47
C ALA A 82 -6.87 -16.29 7.13
N LEU A 83 -6.66 -15.90 5.87
CA LEU A 83 -5.51 -15.10 5.42
C LEU A 83 -5.46 -13.75 6.13
N ARG A 84 -6.58 -13.03 6.19
CA ARG A 84 -6.68 -11.75 6.92
C ARG A 84 -6.31 -11.91 8.40
N ARG A 85 -6.79 -12.98 9.06
CA ARG A 85 -6.39 -13.34 10.44
C ARG A 85 -4.94 -13.82 10.58
N ALA A 86 -4.28 -14.14 9.49
CA ALA A 86 -2.84 -14.44 9.46
C ALA A 86 -2.01 -13.17 9.17
N GLY A 87 -2.63 -12.00 8.95
CA GLY A 87 -1.92 -10.78 8.57
C GLY A 87 -1.49 -10.75 7.10
N VAL A 88 -2.12 -11.58 6.26
CA VAL A 88 -1.88 -11.60 4.82
C VAL A 88 -2.92 -10.74 4.12
N LEU A 89 -2.46 -9.79 3.30
CA LEU A 89 -3.31 -9.00 2.42
C LEU A 89 -3.73 -9.86 1.22
N SER A 90 -5.02 -10.16 1.10
CA SER A 90 -5.56 -10.88 -0.04
C SER A 90 -6.02 -9.89 -1.10
N VAL A 91 -5.56 -10.07 -2.35
CA VAL A 91 -5.97 -9.26 -3.51
C VAL A 91 -6.61 -10.15 -4.57
N LYS A 92 -7.48 -9.57 -5.40
CA LYS A 92 -8.27 -10.32 -6.39
C LYS A 92 -7.69 -10.25 -7.80
N ARG A 93 -6.88 -9.24 -8.11
CA ARG A 93 -6.33 -9.01 -9.45
C ARG A 93 -4.82 -8.89 -9.42
N LEU A 94 -4.17 -9.30 -10.51
CA LEU A 94 -2.71 -9.21 -10.64
C LEU A 94 -2.24 -7.75 -10.54
N GLU A 95 -2.99 -6.82 -11.12
CA GLU A 95 -2.72 -5.38 -11.00
C GLU A 95 -2.71 -4.89 -9.55
N ASP A 96 -3.59 -5.43 -8.69
CA ASP A 96 -3.61 -5.09 -7.27
C ASP A 96 -2.40 -5.67 -6.53
N LEU A 97 -1.98 -6.89 -6.90
CA LEU A 97 -0.77 -7.52 -6.35
C LEU A 97 0.48 -6.71 -6.69
N LEU A 98 0.59 -6.28 -7.95
CA LEU A 98 1.70 -5.46 -8.42
C LEU A 98 1.64 -4.06 -7.80
N ALA A 99 0.48 -3.41 -7.71
CA ALA A 99 0.34 -2.12 -7.05
C ALA A 99 0.72 -2.19 -5.56
N ALA A 100 0.36 -3.28 -4.88
CA ALA A 100 0.79 -3.53 -3.51
C ALA A 100 2.31 -3.72 -3.43
N ALA A 101 2.92 -4.47 -4.36
CA ALA A 101 4.37 -4.61 -4.43
C ALA A 101 5.08 -3.26 -4.61
N GLU A 102 4.52 -2.36 -5.44
CA GLU A 102 5.11 -1.03 -5.65
C GLU A 102 5.08 -0.24 -4.36
N THR A 103 3.91 -0.24 -3.73
CA THR A 103 3.66 0.49 -2.50
C THR A 103 4.60 -0.01 -1.41
N LEU A 104 4.71 -1.32 -1.22
CA LEU A 104 5.54 -1.94 -0.20
C LEU A 104 7.05 -1.83 -0.48
N SER A 105 7.45 -1.63 -1.74
CA SER A 105 8.84 -1.34 -2.09
C SER A 105 9.30 0.07 -1.69
N ARG A 106 8.34 0.99 -1.51
CA ARG A 106 8.57 2.40 -1.22
C ARG A 106 8.12 2.82 0.18
N ALA A 107 7.14 2.13 0.75
CA ALA A 107 6.47 2.50 2.00
C ALA A 107 6.91 1.61 3.17
N LYS A 108 7.14 2.24 4.31
CA LYS A 108 7.29 1.55 5.60
C LYS A 108 5.92 1.29 6.24
N PRO A 109 5.80 0.33 7.17
CA PRO A 109 4.56 0.11 7.92
C PRO A 109 4.07 1.39 8.61
N ALA A 110 2.77 1.65 8.54
CA ALA A 110 2.15 2.79 9.21
C ALA A 110 2.35 2.68 10.73
N ARG A 111 2.63 3.82 11.38
CA ARG A 111 2.87 3.88 12.84
C ARG A 111 1.58 3.83 13.66
N CYS A 112 0.46 4.25 13.07
CA CYS A 112 -0.88 4.23 13.65
C CYS A 112 -1.94 4.27 12.53
N ASP A 113 -3.22 4.09 12.88
CA ASP A 113 -4.32 4.03 11.91
C ASP A 113 -4.84 5.41 11.47
N THR A 114 -4.11 6.49 11.78
CA THR A 114 -4.51 7.87 11.46
C THR A 114 -3.77 8.35 10.21
N LEU A 115 -4.52 8.71 9.16
CA LEU A 115 -4.00 9.20 7.89
C LEU A 115 -4.30 10.70 7.73
N ALA A 116 -3.34 11.48 7.24
CA ALA A 116 -3.61 12.84 6.79
C ALA A 116 -3.70 12.88 5.26
N ILE A 117 -4.68 13.62 4.73
CA ILE A 117 -4.83 13.85 3.30
C ILE A 117 -4.43 15.28 2.99
N VAL A 118 -3.51 15.46 2.05
CA VAL A 118 -3.14 16.77 1.50
C VAL A 118 -3.50 16.77 0.02
N SER A 119 -4.30 17.74 -0.42
CA SER A 119 -4.79 17.77 -1.79
C SER A 119 -4.75 19.17 -2.38
N ASN A 120 -4.53 19.29 -3.69
CA ASN A 120 -4.72 20.56 -4.42
C ASN A 120 -6.09 20.65 -5.11
N ALA A 121 -6.92 19.63 -4.97
CA ALA A 121 -8.27 19.60 -5.51
C ALA A 121 -9.25 18.90 -4.55
N ILE A 122 -10.39 19.53 -4.31
CA ILE A 122 -11.38 19.04 -3.35
C ILE A 122 -12.05 17.73 -3.78
N GLY A 123 -12.37 17.56 -5.08
CA GLY A 123 -13.02 16.35 -5.58
C GLY A 123 -12.19 15.09 -5.33
N PRO A 124 -10.96 15.00 -5.87
CA PRO A 124 -10.03 13.92 -5.59
C PRO A 124 -9.71 13.74 -4.09
N GLY A 125 -9.62 14.84 -3.33
CA GLY A 125 -9.43 14.79 -1.87
C GLY A 125 -10.59 14.08 -1.16
N ARG A 126 -11.84 14.37 -1.54
CA ARG A 126 -13.04 13.72 -0.97
C ARG A 126 -13.13 12.25 -1.36
N LEU A 127 -12.82 11.89 -2.62
CA LEU A 127 -12.77 10.49 -3.05
C LEU A 127 -11.71 9.69 -2.27
N ALA A 128 -10.58 10.31 -1.98
CA ALA A 128 -9.55 9.73 -1.13
C ALA A 128 -10.05 9.55 0.31
N ALA A 129 -10.70 10.56 0.89
CA ALA A 129 -11.28 10.49 2.23
C ALA A 129 -12.33 9.37 2.34
N ASP A 130 -13.26 9.29 1.39
CA ASP A 130 -14.27 8.23 1.33
C ASP A 130 -13.63 6.84 1.28
N SER A 131 -12.56 6.69 0.49
CA SER A 131 -11.83 5.42 0.40
C SER A 131 -11.18 5.05 1.74
N VAL A 132 -10.55 6.01 2.42
CA VAL A 132 -9.91 5.81 3.73
C VAL A 132 -10.93 5.40 4.80
N LEU A 133 -12.05 6.10 4.86
CA LEU A 133 -13.12 5.82 5.81
C LEU A 133 -13.79 4.46 5.55
N ARG A 134 -13.98 4.09 4.28
CA ARG A 134 -14.55 2.78 3.90
C ARG A 134 -13.66 1.61 4.32
N GLU A 135 -12.35 1.79 4.33
CA GLU A 135 -11.39 0.80 4.83
C GLU A 135 -11.27 0.80 6.38
N GLY A 136 -12.04 1.64 7.09
CA GLY A 136 -12.05 1.72 8.55
C GLY A 136 -10.84 2.43 9.16
N LEU A 137 -10.07 3.17 8.34
CA LEU A 137 -8.96 4.00 8.81
C LEU A 137 -9.50 5.34 9.35
N ARG A 138 -8.72 5.98 10.22
CA ARG A 138 -9.06 7.31 10.76
C ARG A 138 -8.40 8.39 9.92
N LEU A 139 -9.10 9.48 9.68
CA LEU A 139 -8.48 10.71 9.20
C LEU A 139 -7.85 11.46 10.38
N MET A 140 -6.88 12.33 10.08
CA MET A 140 -6.42 13.36 11.03
C MET A 140 -7.65 14.10 11.58
N PRO A 141 -7.69 14.46 12.88
CA PRO A 141 -8.95 14.83 13.55
C PRO A 141 -9.82 15.80 12.75
N ASP A 142 -11.13 15.53 12.79
CA ASP A 142 -12.21 16.22 12.03
C ASP A 142 -12.32 17.73 12.31
N ASP A 143 -11.58 18.26 13.29
CA ASP A 143 -11.49 19.71 13.55
C ASP A 143 -10.59 20.44 12.54
N ALA A 144 -9.85 19.70 11.72
CA ALA A 144 -9.20 20.25 10.53
C ALA A 144 -10.25 20.65 9.47
N PRO A 145 -10.00 21.74 8.71
CA PRO A 145 -10.89 22.15 7.62
C PRO A 145 -11.18 21.00 6.64
N ASP A 146 -12.36 21.03 6.01
CA ASP A 146 -12.81 20.06 5.00
C ASP A 146 -12.75 18.58 5.42
N HIS A 147 -13.19 18.27 6.64
CA HIS A 147 -13.32 16.88 7.13
C HIS A 147 -11.99 16.10 7.11
N GLY A 148 -10.90 16.74 7.55
CA GLY A 148 -9.58 16.11 7.63
C GLY A 148 -8.76 16.16 6.33
N ILE A 149 -9.21 16.91 5.32
CA ILE A 149 -8.49 17.16 4.06
C ILE A 149 -7.82 18.53 4.11
N LEU A 150 -6.48 18.59 4.01
CA LEU A 150 -5.78 19.85 3.86
C LEU A 150 -5.72 20.25 2.39
N LEU A 151 -6.53 21.22 1.99
CA LEU A 151 -6.44 21.86 0.68
C LEU A 151 -5.29 22.86 0.64
N VAL A 152 -4.37 22.67 -0.32
CA VAL A 152 -3.18 23.51 -0.52
C VAL A 152 -2.90 23.70 -2.01
N GLU A 153 -2.17 24.75 -2.36
CA GLU A 153 -1.67 24.93 -3.73
C GLU A 153 -0.69 23.81 -4.12
N SER A 154 -0.56 23.54 -5.43
CA SER A 154 0.33 22.48 -5.94
C SER A 154 1.77 22.62 -5.44
N ALA A 155 2.27 23.86 -5.33
CA ALA A 155 3.61 24.15 -4.84
C ALA A 155 3.83 23.77 -3.36
N ASP A 156 2.77 23.78 -2.55
CA ASP A 156 2.82 23.55 -1.11
C ASP A 156 2.52 22.10 -0.72
N LEU A 157 2.13 21.24 -1.68
CA LEU A 157 1.79 19.83 -1.46
C LEU A 157 2.93 19.10 -0.74
N ALA A 158 4.15 19.20 -1.26
CA ALA A 158 5.31 18.52 -0.69
C ALA A 158 5.61 19.05 0.73
N ALA A 159 5.80 20.35 0.88
CA ALA A 159 6.13 20.96 2.17
C ALA A 159 5.11 20.63 3.27
N THR A 160 3.82 20.67 2.94
CA THR A 160 2.74 20.31 3.88
C THR A 160 2.77 18.83 4.21
N ALA A 161 2.95 17.96 3.21
CA ALA A 161 3.01 16.52 3.43
C ALA A 161 4.21 16.10 4.29
N PHE A 162 5.40 16.68 4.07
CA PHE A 162 6.58 16.40 4.88
C PHE A 162 6.40 16.86 6.32
N ARG A 163 5.84 18.06 6.54
CA ARG A 163 5.50 18.55 7.88
C ARG A 163 4.55 17.59 8.61
N LEU A 164 3.49 17.12 7.95
CA LEU A 164 2.54 16.18 8.56
C LEU A 164 3.16 14.81 8.83
N ALA A 165 4.00 14.30 7.92
CA ALA A 165 4.70 13.04 8.11
C ALA A 165 5.65 13.06 9.33
N THR A 166 5.99 14.25 9.85
CA THR A 166 6.79 14.38 11.07
C THR A 166 6.00 14.19 12.36
N ARG A 167 4.67 14.30 12.32
CA ARG A 167 3.83 14.28 13.52
C ARG A 167 3.68 12.86 14.08
N PRO A 168 3.82 12.68 15.40
CA PRO A 168 3.79 11.35 16.03
C PRO A 168 2.40 10.70 16.01
N ASN A 169 1.34 11.48 15.87
CA ASN A 169 -0.06 11.02 15.82
C ASN A 169 -0.55 10.75 14.38
N ILE A 170 0.33 10.84 13.38
CA ILE A 170 0.01 10.57 11.97
C ILE A 170 0.77 9.31 11.53
N GLY A 171 0.03 8.30 11.13
CA GLY A 171 0.55 7.00 10.70
C GLY A 171 0.96 6.98 9.23
N GLY A 172 0.38 7.89 8.43
CA GLY A 172 0.75 8.09 7.03
C GLY A 172 0.19 9.40 6.48
N VAL A 173 0.77 9.86 5.37
CA VAL A 173 0.28 11.02 4.61
C VAL A 173 -0.02 10.56 3.19
N LEU A 174 -1.23 10.84 2.73
CA LEU A 174 -1.66 10.67 1.35
C LEU A 174 -1.68 12.04 0.67
N VAL A 175 -0.87 12.18 -0.37
CA VAL A 175 -0.87 13.38 -1.22
C VAL A 175 -1.67 13.09 -2.47
N VAL A 176 -2.65 13.95 -2.74
CA VAL A 176 -3.51 13.90 -3.92
C VAL A 176 -3.19 15.12 -4.79
N HIS A 177 -2.63 14.88 -5.96
CA HIS A 177 -2.33 15.93 -6.92
C HIS A 177 -3.22 15.77 -8.16
N ALA A 178 -4.04 16.78 -8.42
CA ALA A 178 -4.79 16.97 -9.65
C ALA A 178 -4.02 17.94 -10.56
N PRO A 179 -3.62 17.53 -11.77
CA PRO A 179 -2.87 18.37 -12.70
C PRO A 179 -3.65 19.64 -13.09
N GLN A 180 -3.03 20.81 -13.02
CA GLN A 180 -3.60 22.11 -13.38
C GLN A 180 -2.76 22.87 -14.43
N GLY A 181 -1.62 22.34 -14.86
CA GLY A 181 -0.77 22.90 -15.90
C GLY A 181 0.67 23.14 -15.43
N GLN A 182 1.15 24.37 -15.58
CA GLN A 182 2.59 24.68 -15.55
C GLN A 182 3.29 24.38 -14.21
N ALA A 183 2.55 24.32 -13.10
CA ALA A 183 3.10 24.05 -11.77
C ALA A 183 3.21 22.55 -11.43
N ASP A 184 2.66 21.66 -12.27
CA ASP A 184 2.53 20.24 -11.96
C ASP A 184 3.88 19.52 -11.92
N GLU A 185 4.76 19.82 -12.87
CA GLU A 185 6.07 19.16 -12.97
C GLU A 185 6.95 19.47 -11.75
N ALA A 186 7.00 20.74 -11.34
CA ALA A 186 7.72 21.16 -10.13
C ALA A 186 7.11 20.56 -8.85
N ALA A 187 5.78 20.46 -8.77
CA ALA A 187 5.09 19.84 -7.64
C ALA A 187 5.42 18.33 -7.55
N ILE A 188 5.37 17.62 -8.67
CA ILE A 188 5.71 16.19 -8.75
C ILE A 188 7.18 15.97 -8.41
N GLU A 189 8.08 16.80 -8.93
CA GLU A 189 9.52 16.72 -8.64
C GLU A 189 9.78 16.90 -7.13
N SER A 190 9.17 17.91 -6.50
CA SER A 190 9.30 18.15 -5.06
C SER A 190 8.73 17.01 -4.21
N LEU A 191 7.66 16.34 -4.67
CA LEU A 191 7.08 15.17 -4.02
C LEU A 191 7.97 13.92 -4.13
N CYS A 192 8.59 13.70 -5.28
CA CYS A 192 9.51 12.58 -5.52
C CYS A 192 10.88 12.80 -4.89
N HIS A 193 11.35 14.04 -4.89
CA HIS A 193 12.68 14.47 -4.48
C HIS A 193 12.57 15.70 -3.56
N PRO A 194 12.16 15.50 -2.30
CA PRO A 194 12.06 16.61 -1.36
C PRO A 194 13.39 17.36 -1.23
N PRO A 195 13.37 18.70 -1.29
CA PRO A 195 14.54 19.52 -1.05
C PRO A 195 15.07 19.30 0.39
N ALA A 196 16.37 19.49 0.58
CA ALA A 196 17.10 19.05 1.76
C ALA A 196 16.67 19.77 3.06
N ASP A 197 16.16 20.98 2.93
CA ASP A 197 15.57 21.81 4.00
C ASP A 197 14.29 21.19 4.58
N LEU A 198 13.45 20.59 3.74
CA LEU A 198 12.25 19.84 4.16
C LEU A 198 12.59 18.47 4.78
N ARG A 199 13.85 18.03 4.71
CA ARG A 199 14.34 16.76 5.31
C ARG A 199 14.83 16.90 6.76
N GLY A 200 14.78 18.09 7.37
CA GLY A 200 15.48 18.45 8.62
C GLY A 200 15.58 17.38 9.72
N THR A 201 16.78 17.27 10.35
CA THR A 201 17.27 16.47 11.53
C THR A 201 16.78 15.03 11.77
N ALA A 202 15.79 14.53 11.06
CA ALA A 202 15.32 13.16 11.17
C ALA A 202 16.28 12.24 10.40
N ARG A 203 16.76 11.16 11.05
CA ARG A 203 17.63 10.17 10.42
C ARG A 203 17.05 9.75 9.07
N THR A 204 17.88 9.81 8.05
CA THR A 204 17.67 9.61 6.60
C THR A 204 16.84 8.37 6.18
N GLY A 205 16.43 7.51 7.11
CA GLY A 205 15.62 6.32 6.86
C GLY A 205 14.16 6.39 7.30
N ASP A 206 13.67 7.44 7.98
CA ASP A 206 12.50 7.28 8.87
C ASP A 206 11.11 7.74 8.42
N ARG A 207 10.93 8.38 7.26
CA ARG A 207 9.61 8.90 6.87
C ARG A 207 9.41 8.83 5.36
N PHE A 208 8.36 8.13 4.91
CA PHE A 208 7.90 8.24 3.53
C PHE A 208 6.39 8.47 3.46
N ILE A 209 6.06 9.39 2.54
CA ILE A 209 4.74 9.82 2.10
C ILE A 209 4.38 8.92 0.92
N SER A 210 3.22 8.27 0.97
CA SER A 210 2.71 7.55 -0.21
C SER A 210 2.00 8.56 -1.10
N VAL A 211 2.70 9.06 -2.12
CA VAL A 211 2.11 9.93 -3.13
C VAL A 211 1.42 9.05 -4.16
N LYS A 212 0.09 9.04 -4.19
CA LYS A 212 -0.69 8.45 -5.29
C LYS A 212 -1.18 9.59 -6.16
N ILE A 213 -0.49 9.80 -7.29
CA ILE A 213 -0.91 10.76 -8.31
C ILE A 213 -2.10 10.14 -9.04
N ALA A 214 -3.30 10.62 -8.75
CA ALA A 214 -4.48 10.32 -9.53
C ALA A 214 -4.51 11.29 -10.72
N ALA A 215 -3.77 10.97 -11.78
CA ALA A 215 -3.90 11.67 -13.05
C ALA A 215 -5.21 11.20 -13.71
N MET A 216 -6.31 11.93 -13.51
CA MET A 216 -7.45 11.81 -14.41
C MET A 216 -7.08 12.55 -15.70
N SER A 217 -6.68 11.80 -16.72
CA SER A 217 -6.50 12.32 -18.08
C SER A 217 -7.81 13.00 -18.50
N ASN A 218 -7.78 14.31 -18.73
CA ASN A 218 -8.89 15.02 -19.38
C ASN A 218 -9.07 14.44 -20.78
N LEU A 219 -10.02 13.51 -20.91
CA LEU A 219 -10.56 13.08 -22.19
C LEU A 219 -11.48 14.21 -22.70
N HIS A 220 -10.88 15.24 -23.32
CA HIS A 220 -11.41 16.01 -24.45
C HIS A 220 -10.66 17.35 -24.59
N ARG A 221 -9.59 17.31 -25.40
CA ARG A 221 -9.34 18.36 -26.39
C ARG A 221 -9.26 17.69 -27.77
N GLN A 222 -10.39 17.62 -28.44
CA GLN A 222 -10.45 17.59 -29.90
C GLN A 222 -11.57 18.55 -30.32
N GLY A 223 -11.25 19.47 -31.24
CA GLY A 223 -12.19 20.41 -31.87
C GLY A 223 -12.03 21.83 -31.39
#